data_AF-A0A2G4F547-F1
#
_entry.id   AF-A0A2G4F547-F1
#
_cell.length_a   1.000
_cell.length_b   1.000
_cell.length_c   1.000
_cell.angle_alpha   90.00
_cell.angle_beta   90.00
_cell.angle_gamma   90.00
#
_symmetry.space_group_name_H-M   'P 1'
#
loop_
_entity.id
_entity.type
_entity.pdbx_description
1 polymer ?
#
loop_
_entity_poly.entity_id
_entity_poly.type
_entity_poly.pdbx_seq_one_letter_code
_entity_poly.pdbx_strand_id
1 'polypeptide(L)'
;MLKLKFLSPLFAPLALASVISVGDVAVHSFLPQFQNTAIAAPEMTVQQKIDIITKSKGQIGSGDQLRRFFYGDLLPLGVQPGGAGMVVNLYNKANDVTFSYCATYDVVVAVKKGKVPMFAAAEVK
;
A
#
# COMPACT_ATOMS: atom_id res chain seq x y z
N MET A 1 35.18 35.20 47.04
CA MET A 1 34.93 33.95 47.79
C MET A 1 33.57 33.42 47.37
N LEU A 2 33.53 32.32 46.61
CA LEU A 2 32.35 31.80 45.90
C LEU A 2 31.88 30.51 46.60
N LYS A 3 30.59 30.44 46.97
CA LYS A 3 29.95 29.26 47.58
C LYS A 3 29.80 28.14 46.54
N LEU A 4 30.38 26.97 46.79
CA LEU A 4 30.19 25.76 45.99
C LEU A 4 29.26 24.79 46.73
N LYS A 5 28.03 24.63 46.22
CA LYS A 5 27.18 23.46 46.45
C LYS A 5 27.56 22.44 45.38
N PHE A 6 27.91 21.21 45.75
CA PHE A 6 27.51 19.95 45.09
C PHE A 6 28.35 18.77 45.59
N LEU A 7 27.72 17.59 45.55
CA LEU A 7 28.25 16.23 45.38
C LEU A 7 27.89 15.28 46.53
N SER A 8 26.84 14.48 46.28
CA SER A 8 26.66 13.17 46.91
C SER A 8 27.19 12.11 45.95
N PRO A 9 28.11 11.25 46.40
CA PRO A 9 28.25 9.92 45.84
C PRO A 9 28.24 8.87 46.96
N LEU A 10 27.52 7.76 46.80
CA LEU A 10 28.09 6.41 46.90
C LEU A 10 26.99 5.34 46.76
N PHE A 11 27.13 4.54 45.71
CA PHE A 11 27.04 3.08 45.66
C PHE A 11 26.18 2.33 46.69
N ALA A 12 25.19 1.58 46.18
CA ALA A 12 24.81 0.30 46.75
C ALA A 12 24.51 -0.72 45.62
N PRO A 13 24.85 -2.02 45.79
CA PRO A 13 25.07 -2.96 44.69
C PRO A 13 23.84 -3.78 44.30
N LEU A 14 23.88 -4.27 43.06
CA LEU A 14 23.01 -5.27 42.46
C LEU A 14 23.01 -6.58 43.27
N ALA A 15 21.82 -7.11 43.56
CA ALA A 15 21.60 -8.52 43.84
C ALA A 15 20.49 -9.04 42.93
N LEU A 16 20.87 -9.71 41.83
CA LEU A 16 19.97 -10.58 41.07
C LEU A 16 19.83 -11.88 41.85
N ALA A 17 18.64 -12.17 42.38
CA ALA A 17 18.25 -13.51 42.79
C ALA A 17 17.28 -14.06 41.75
N SER A 18 17.72 -15.07 41.00
CA SER A 18 16.89 -15.85 40.08
C SER A 18 16.06 -16.85 40.87
N VAL A 19 14.73 -16.79 40.71
CA VAL A 19 13.84 -17.87 41.13
C VAL A 19 13.36 -18.60 39.88
N ILE A 20 13.84 -19.83 39.69
CA ILE A 20 13.26 -20.76 38.73
C ILE A 20 12.18 -21.53 39.50
N SER A 21 10.92 -21.23 39.23
CA SER A 21 9.80 -22.07 39.63
C SER A 21 9.33 -22.83 38.40
N VAL A 22 9.67 -24.12 38.33
CA VAL A 22 9.01 -25.07 37.43
C VAL A 22 7.76 -25.52 38.17
N GLY A 23 6.65 -24.86 37.88
CA GLY A 23 5.32 -25.25 38.32
C GLY A 23 4.45 -25.46 37.08
N ASP A 24 4.08 -26.71 36.82
CA ASP A 24 3.05 -27.07 35.86
C ASP A 24 1.72 -26.53 36.40
N VAL A 25 1.36 -25.31 36.00
CA VAL A 25 0.06 -24.71 36.30
C VAL A 25 -0.77 -24.82 35.04
N ALA A 26 -1.62 -25.83 35.00
CA ALA A 26 -2.75 -25.90 34.09
C ALA A 26 -3.66 -24.68 34.34
N VAL A 27 -3.37 -23.58 33.66
CA VAL A 27 -4.24 -22.40 33.67
C VAL A 27 -5.42 -22.70 32.75
N HIS A 28 -6.44 -23.35 33.31
CA HIS A 28 -7.80 -23.26 32.81
C HIS A 28 -8.31 -21.81 33.01
N SER A 29 -7.82 -20.88 32.19
CA SER A 29 -8.41 -19.55 32.02
C SER A 29 -8.97 -19.46 30.62
N PHE A 30 -10.17 -20.02 30.45
CA PHE A 30 -11.07 -19.73 29.34
C PHE A 30 -11.52 -18.27 29.44
N LEU A 31 -10.64 -17.34 29.07
CA LEU A 31 -11.07 -16.08 28.51
C LEU A 31 -11.37 -16.39 27.03
N PRO A 32 -12.60 -16.17 26.54
CA PRO A 32 -12.78 -16.04 25.10
C PRO A 32 -11.98 -14.79 24.73
N GLN A 33 -10.74 -15.00 24.30
CA GLN A 33 -10.02 -14.03 23.54
C GLN A 33 -10.97 -13.68 22.41
N PHE A 34 -11.60 -12.50 22.49
CA PHE A 34 -12.32 -11.91 21.38
C PHE A 34 -11.27 -11.73 20.30
N GLN A 35 -11.07 -12.80 19.53
CA GLN A 35 -10.45 -12.75 18.24
C GLN A 35 -11.36 -11.81 17.47
N ASN A 36 -10.98 -10.54 17.41
CA ASN A 36 -11.31 -9.70 16.28
C ASN A 36 -10.73 -10.46 15.08
N THR A 37 -11.49 -11.42 14.58
CA THR A 37 -11.44 -11.82 13.19
C THR A 37 -11.80 -10.54 12.48
N ALA A 38 -10.78 -9.76 12.12
CA ALA A 38 -10.94 -8.72 11.13
C ALA A 38 -11.52 -9.46 9.93
N ILE A 39 -12.84 -9.35 9.76
CA ILE A 39 -13.53 -9.89 8.60
C ILE A 39 -12.86 -9.16 7.45
N ALA A 40 -12.01 -9.87 6.71
CA ALA A 40 -11.37 -9.32 5.54
C ALA A 40 -12.48 -8.71 4.69
N ALA A 41 -12.37 -7.42 4.41
CA ALA A 41 -13.31 -6.76 3.52
C ALA A 41 -13.42 -7.64 2.26
N PRO A 42 -14.63 -7.87 1.73
CA PRO A 42 -14.83 -8.71 0.55
C PRO A 42 -13.81 -8.30 -0.52
N GLU A 43 -13.07 -9.27 -1.07
CA GLU A 43 -12.13 -8.96 -2.13
C GLU A 43 -12.87 -8.25 -3.26
N MET A 44 -12.42 -7.04 -3.58
CA MET A 44 -13.01 -6.26 -4.64
C MET A 44 -12.95 -7.01 -5.96
N THR A 45 -14.09 -7.08 -6.65
CA THR A 45 -14.14 -7.62 -8.01
C THR A 45 -13.26 -6.80 -8.94
N VAL A 46 -12.75 -7.42 -10.01
CA VAL A 46 -11.88 -6.72 -10.95
C VAL A 46 -12.58 -5.54 -11.61
N GLN A 47 -13.87 -5.68 -11.94
CA GLN A 47 -14.65 -4.60 -12.52
C GLN A 47 -14.72 -3.40 -11.56
N GLN A 48 -14.94 -3.63 -10.26
CA GLN A 48 -14.93 -2.54 -9.28
C GLN A 48 -13.56 -1.85 -9.20
N LYS A 49 -12.45 -2.58 -9.32
CA LYS A 49 -11.10 -2.01 -9.38
C LYS A 49 -10.93 -1.10 -10.60
N ILE A 50 -11.39 -1.55 -11.78
CA ILE A 50 -11.37 -0.76 -13.02
C ILE A 50 -12.25 0.49 -12.87
N ASP A 51 -13.43 0.35 -12.27
CA ASP A 51 -14.36 1.46 -12.07
C ASP A 51 -13.79 2.51 -11.12
N ILE A 52 -13.07 2.11 -10.06
CA ILE A 52 -12.38 3.04 -9.16
C ILE A 52 -11.33 3.84 -9.93
N ILE A 53 -10.44 3.18 -10.69
CA ILE A 53 -9.40 3.86 -11.48
C ILE A 53 -10.04 4.78 -12.53
N THR A 54 -11.12 4.34 -13.16
CA THR A 54 -11.81 5.13 -14.19
C THR A 54 -12.42 6.40 -13.59
N LYS A 55 -12.95 6.32 -12.36
CA LYS A 55 -13.50 7.48 -11.63
C LYS A 55 -12.41 8.43 -11.14
N SER A 56 -11.24 7.91 -10.77
CA SER A 56 -10.10 8.72 -10.31
C SER A 56 -9.16 9.17 -11.44
N LYS A 57 -9.58 9.00 -12.70
CA LYS A 57 -8.79 9.40 -13.88
C LYS A 57 -8.37 10.87 -13.80
N GLY A 58 -7.10 11.15 -14.04
CA GLY A 58 -6.50 12.47 -13.95
C GLY A 58 -6.26 12.97 -12.52
N GLN A 59 -6.63 12.22 -11.49
CA GLN A 59 -6.34 12.55 -10.09
C GLN A 59 -5.01 11.95 -9.66
N ILE A 60 -4.24 12.71 -8.88
CA ILE A 60 -2.97 12.26 -8.28
C ILE A 60 -3.22 11.01 -7.44
N GLY A 61 -2.37 9.98 -7.62
CA GLY A 61 -2.47 8.70 -6.90
C GLY A 61 -3.35 7.65 -7.59
N SER A 62 -4.01 7.99 -8.71
CA SER A 62 -4.68 6.97 -9.55
C SER A 62 -3.66 5.97 -10.15
N GLY A 63 -2.40 6.39 -10.31
CA GLY A 63 -1.29 5.52 -10.66
C GLY A 63 -0.95 4.49 -9.58
N ASP A 64 -0.88 4.90 -8.31
CA ASP A 64 -0.73 3.99 -7.17
C ASP A 64 -1.89 2.97 -7.11
N GLN A 65 -3.13 3.43 -7.31
CA GLN A 65 -4.29 2.54 -7.37
C GLN A 65 -4.15 1.48 -8.47
N LEU A 66 -3.74 1.89 -9.68
CA LEU A 66 -3.46 0.96 -10.78
C LEU A 66 -2.41 -0.08 -10.39
N ARG A 67 -1.28 0.37 -9.83
CA ARG A 67 -0.18 -0.51 -9.41
C ARG A 67 -0.60 -1.46 -8.29
N ARG A 68 -1.48 -1.05 -7.37
CA ARG A 68 -1.98 -1.90 -6.28
C ARG A 68 -3.01 -2.92 -6.75
N PHE A 69 -3.84 -2.55 -7.72
CA PHE A 69 -4.92 -3.42 -8.20
C PHE A 69 -4.47 -4.45 -9.22
N PHE A 70 -3.41 -4.14 -9.99
CA PHE A 70 -2.97 -4.94 -11.14
C PHE A 70 -1.45 -5.18 -11.16
N TYR A 71 -0.81 -5.21 -10.00
CA TYR A 71 0.63 -5.47 -9.90
C TYR A 71 1.00 -6.78 -10.60
N GLY A 72 1.95 -6.75 -11.53
CA GLY A 72 2.41 -7.92 -12.27
C GLY A 72 1.51 -8.34 -13.46
N ASP A 73 0.29 -7.81 -13.56
CA ASP A 73 -0.67 -8.20 -14.60
C ASP A 73 -0.72 -7.23 -15.80
N LEU A 74 0.13 -6.19 -15.80
CA LEU A 74 0.16 -5.14 -16.79
C LEU A 74 1.31 -5.33 -17.78
N LEU A 75 0.97 -5.42 -19.06
CA LEU A 75 1.91 -5.51 -20.18
C LEU A 75 2.09 -4.12 -20.82
N PRO A 76 3.31 -3.57 -20.90
CA PRO A 76 3.54 -2.33 -21.65
C PRO A 76 3.36 -2.56 -23.15
N LEU A 77 2.54 -1.72 -23.78
CA LEU A 77 2.30 -1.75 -25.23
C LEU A 77 3.09 -0.68 -25.98
N GLY A 78 3.28 0.49 -25.39
CA GLY A 78 3.90 1.63 -26.04
C GLY A 78 3.89 2.87 -25.16
N VAL A 79 4.61 3.90 -25.59
CA VAL A 79 4.72 5.19 -24.92
C VAL A 79 4.27 6.28 -25.88
N GLN A 80 3.54 7.28 -25.39
CA GLN A 80 3.10 8.42 -26.17
C GLN A 80 3.08 9.71 -25.32
N PRO A 81 3.06 10.89 -25.94
CA PRO A 81 2.70 12.13 -25.26
C PRO A 81 1.24 12.10 -24.78
N GLY A 82 0.96 12.70 -23.62
CA GLY A 82 -0.36 12.92 -23.05
C GLY A 82 -0.40 14.20 -22.20
N GLY A 83 -1.57 14.54 -21.65
CA GLY A 83 -1.80 15.78 -20.90
C GLY A 83 -0.97 15.91 -19.62
N ALA A 84 -0.57 14.78 -19.04
CA ALA A 84 0.33 14.69 -17.90
C ALA A 84 1.80 14.41 -18.30
N GLY A 85 2.21 14.68 -19.55
CA GLY A 85 3.55 14.36 -20.05
C GLY A 85 3.61 13.01 -20.75
N MET A 86 4.74 12.29 -20.64
CA MET A 86 4.87 10.99 -21.31
C MET A 86 4.06 9.92 -20.56
N VAL A 87 3.22 9.20 -21.30
CA VAL A 87 2.35 8.15 -20.76
C VAL A 87 2.66 6.80 -21.41
N VAL A 88 2.59 5.75 -20.61
CA VAL A 88 2.77 4.36 -21.04
C VAL A 88 1.40 3.70 -21.10
N ASN A 89 1.10 3.06 -22.21
CA ASN A 89 -0.12 2.28 -22.38
C ASN A 89 0.13 0.86 -21.84
N LEU A 90 -0.58 0.51 -20.77
CA LEU A 90 -0.44 -0.72 -20.00
C LEU A 90 -1.70 -1.58 -20.20
N TYR A 91 -1.52 -2.75 -20.79
CA TYR A 91 -2.60 -3.67 -21.11
C TYR A 91 -2.70 -4.81 -20.10
N ASN A 92 -3.88 -5.00 -19.53
CA ASN A 92 -4.20 -6.15 -18.72
C ASN A 92 -4.83 -7.25 -19.59
N LYS A 93 -4.12 -8.37 -19.77
CA LYS A 93 -4.56 -9.48 -20.63
C LYS A 93 -5.77 -10.23 -20.05
N ALA A 94 -5.86 -10.33 -18.72
CA ALA A 94 -6.93 -11.09 -18.06
C ALA A 94 -8.31 -10.42 -18.21
N ASN A 95 -8.34 -9.08 -18.28
CA ASN A 95 -9.57 -8.30 -18.27
C ASN A 95 -9.84 -7.53 -19.57
N ASP A 96 -8.95 -7.68 -20.56
CA ASP A 96 -9.03 -7.01 -21.85
C ASP A 96 -9.22 -5.49 -21.72
N VAL A 97 -8.34 -4.84 -20.94
CA VAL A 97 -8.39 -3.39 -20.68
C VAL A 97 -7.00 -2.78 -20.79
N THR A 98 -6.92 -1.61 -21.39
CA THR A 98 -5.70 -0.81 -21.44
C THR A 98 -5.86 0.46 -20.62
N PHE A 99 -4.84 0.75 -19.81
CA PHE A 99 -4.70 1.99 -19.03
C PHE A 99 -3.58 2.83 -19.62
N SER A 100 -3.77 4.14 -19.75
CA SER A 100 -2.70 5.07 -20.09
C SER A 100 -2.20 5.74 -18.82
N TYR A 101 -0.96 5.42 -18.43
CA TYR A 101 -0.38 5.77 -17.14
C TYR A 101 0.79 6.74 -17.32
N CYS A 102 0.75 7.86 -16.59
CA CYS A 102 1.90 8.75 -16.42
C CYS A 102 2.64 8.42 -15.13
N ALA A 103 3.91 8.01 -15.24
CA ALA A 103 4.76 7.76 -14.08
C ALA A 103 5.16 9.04 -13.34
N THR A 104 5.32 10.16 -14.06
CA THR A 104 5.82 11.42 -13.49
C THR A 104 4.88 12.03 -12.45
N TYR A 105 3.58 12.00 -12.71
CA TYR A 105 2.56 12.55 -11.80
C TYR A 105 1.75 11.47 -11.09
N ASP A 106 2.10 10.21 -11.31
CA ASP A 106 1.39 9.03 -10.80
C ASP A 106 -0.13 9.08 -11.08
N VAL A 107 -0.47 9.34 -12.35
CA VAL A 107 -1.86 9.48 -12.81
C VAL A 107 -2.21 8.54 -13.95
N VAL A 108 -3.43 8.03 -13.95
CA VAL A 108 -4.04 7.37 -15.11
C VAL A 108 -4.85 8.41 -15.87
N VAL A 109 -4.53 8.64 -17.14
CA VAL A 109 -5.18 9.67 -17.98
C VAL A 109 -6.25 9.10 -18.91
N ALA A 110 -6.16 7.80 -19.24
CA ALA A 110 -7.13 7.12 -20.10
C ALA A 110 -7.33 5.66 -19.67
N VAL A 111 -8.53 5.13 -19.88
CA VAL A 111 -8.90 3.73 -19.67
C VAL A 111 -9.80 3.31 -20.82
N LYS A 112 -9.53 2.18 -21.47
CA LYS A 112 -10.34 1.68 -22.59
C LYS A 112 -10.29 0.17 -22.66
N LYS A 113 -11.43 -0.43 -22.99
CA LYS A 113 -11.50 -1.87 -23.26
C LYS A 113 -10.74 -2.22 -24.54
N GLY A 114 -10.15 -3.40 -24.59
CA GLY A 114 -9.31 -3.86 -25.68
C GLY A 114 -7.83 -3.58 -25.47
N LYS A 115 -7.02 -4.17 -26.35
CA LYS A 115 -5.58 -3.90 -26.49
C LYS A 115 -5.35 -2.63 -27.30
N VAL A 116 -4.99 -1.53 -26.65
CA VAL A 116 -4.84 -0.20 -27.27
C VAL A 116 -3.36 0.23 -27.25
N PRO A 117 -2.59 0.02 -28.33
CA PRO A 117 -1.17 0.38 -28.34
C PRO A 117 -0.95 1.89 -28.30
N MET A 118 -1.89 2.66 -28.86
CA MET A 118 -1.87 4.12 -28.85
C MET A 118 -3.29 4.66 -28.70
N PHE A 119 -3.52 5.54 -27.72
CA PHE A 119 -4.77 6.25 -27.55
C PHE A 119 -4.82 7.48 -28.44
N ALA A 120 -6.02 7.92 -28.82
CA ALA A 120 -6.16 9.20 -29.50
C ALA A 120 -5.67 10.33 -28.57
N ALA A 121 -5.00 11.33 -29.13
CA ALA A 121 -4.46 12.46 -28.34
C ALA A 121 -5.55 13.18 -27.51
N ALA A 122 -6.81 13.13 -27.96
CA ALA A 122 -7.92 13.70 -27.22
C ALA A 122 -8.32 12.92 -25.95
N GLU A 123 -7.99 11.62 -25.87
CA GLU A 123 -8.35 10.72 -24.76
C GLU A 123 -7.32 10.77 -23.62
N VAL A 124 -6.05 11.08 -23.94
CA VAL A 124 -4.93 11.14 -22.98
C VAL A 124 -4.69 12.56 -22.50
N LYS A 125 -5.65 13.13 -21.76
CA LYS A 125 -5.58 14.48 -21.18
C LYS A 125 -5.52 14.43 -19.67
#